data_AF-A0A3A0FT32-F1
#
_entry.id   AF-A0A3A0FT32-F1
#
_cell.length_a   1.000
_cell.length_b   1.000
_cell.length_c   1.000
_cell.angle_alpha   90.00
_cell.angle_beta   90.00
_cell.angle_gamma   90.00
#
_symmetry.space_group_name_H-M   'P 1'
#
loop_
_entity.id
_entity.type
_entity.pdbx_description
1 polymer ?
#
loop_
_entity_poly.entity_id
_entity_poly.type
_entity_poly.pdbx_seq_one_letter_code
_entity_poly.pdbx_strand_id
1 'polypeptide(L)'
;MWRERGRRRRRGGLRRPDAPRLPLEPPGALRTAPPRIPLRAQRAVSLHCSERRDPVDPQTRAAPDECVQFEQLGFFARAAVFSEAELGPLREAAERVHRAILDAAEAEPVTPVEQIDNQRYQVLRGSTIKWEWREELRAIRSMEPCHHLDPHLAALVDDPRLWGPVRSVLGCEALSLFSDKLNVKRPGGAPFPWHQESPYWVYGAERLDRIVSVLVYLDDASEENGCLWVIPGSHRFGHLPSLANRGTLGALYTDVRGVPGTPRAIELPAGSVVTFHRDLVHGSRGNRGRSSRRVFVAAYQPAGLRRWRTSEVRNIRARDSRISSPRVGAEPGHDVSSS
;
A
#
# COMPACT_ATOMS: atom_id res chain seq x y z
N MET A 1 64.14 -23.74 -28.93
CA MET A 1 64.54 -25.09 -28.51
C MET A 1 63.33 -25.83 -27.95
N TRP A 2 62.94 -26.92 -28.62
CA TRP A 2 62.18 -28.10 -28.15
C TRP A 2 60.83 -27.95 -27.44
N ARG A 3 59.78 -28.74 -27.71
CA ARG A 3 59.23 -29.48 -28.87
C ARG A 3 57.91 -30.09 -28.33
N GLU A 4 56.89 -30.19 -29.17
CA GLU A 4 55.66 -30.96 -28.91
C GLU A 4 55.95 -32.44 -28.59
N ARG A 5 55.10 -33.06 -27.75
CA ARG A 5 54.58 -34.43 -27.97
C ARG A 5 53.19 -34.59 -27.37
N GLY A 6 52.21 -34.85 -28.23
CA GLY A 6 50.90 -35.35 -27.82
C GLY A 6 50.93 -36.82 -27.39
N ARG A 7 49.97 -37.22 -26.55
CA ARG A 7 49.49 -38.59 -26.45
C ARG A 7 47.97 -38.61 -26.19
N ARG A 8 47.25 -39.16 -27.17
CA ARG A 8 45.87 -39.67 -27.05
C ARG A 8 45.77 -40.69 -25.91
N ARG A 9 44.73 -40.63 -25.07
CA ARG A 9 44.13 -41.82 -24.45
C ARG A 9 42.60 -41.67 -24.23
N ARG A 10 41.90 -42.51 -24.99
CA ARG A 10 40.73 -43.35 -24.66
C ARG A 10 39.52 -42.73 -23.97
N ARG A 11 38.42 -42.68 -24.74
CA ARG A 11 37.03 -42.59 -24.30
C ARG A 11 36.70 -43.77 -23.37
N GLY A 12 36.40 -43.47 -22.10
CA GLY A 12 35.73 -44.38 -21.17
C GLY A 12 34.29 -43.91 -20.99
N GLY A 13 33.34 -44.71 -21.45
CA GLY A 13 31.91 -44.43 -21.32
C GLY A 13 31.46 -44.65 -19.88
N LEU A 14 30.93 -43.59 -19.26
CA LEU A 14 30.13 -43.69 -18.04
C LEU A 14 28.66 -43.88 -18.46
N ARG A 15 28.17 -45.11 -18.26
CA ARG A 15 26.75 -45.46 -18.37
C ARG A 15 25.97 -44.71 -17.29
N ARG A 16 24.95 -43.96 -17.70
CA ARG A 16 23.91 -43.43 -16.80
C ARG A 16 23.01 -44.59 -16.35
N PRO A 17 22.59 -44.68 -15.08
CA PRO A 17 21.58 -45.64 -14.68
C PRO A 17 20.21 -45.22 -15.20
N ASP A 18 19.47 -46.19 -15.73
CA ASP A 18 18.13 -46.05 -16.29
C ASP A 18 17.12 -45.57 -15.23
N ALA A 19 16.39 -44.50 -15.54
CA ALA A 19 15.22 -44.08 -14.79
C ALA A 19 14.03 -45.00 -15.16
N PRO A 20 13.20 -45.45 -14.19
CA PRO A 20 12.06 -46.29 -14.49
C PRO A 20 11.03 -45.53 -15.33
N ARG A 21 10.68 -46.10 -16.48
CA ARG A 21 9.59 -45.63 -17.35
C ARG A 21 8.25 -45.92 -16.66
N LEU A 22 7.55 -44.88 -16.25
CA LEU A 22 6.13 -44.97 -15.91
C LEU A 22 5.30 -44.98 -17.21
N PRO A 23 4.21 -45.78 -17.28
CA PRO A 23 3.38 -45.85 -18.48
C PRO A 23 2.65 -44.53 -18.76
N LEU A 24 2.61 -44.15 -20.04
CA LEU A 24 1.84 -43.03 -20.57
C LEU A 24 0.36 -43.42 -20.63
N GLU A 25 -0.45 -42.86 -19.74
CA GLU A 25 -1.92 -42.86 -19.86
C GLU A 25 -2.36 -41.80 -20.89
N PRO A 26 -3.37 -42.08 -21.74
CA PRO A 26 -3.87 -41.14 -22.73
C PRO A 26 -4.69 -40.01 -22.08
N PRO A 27 -4.86 -38.84 -22.75
CA PRO A 27 -5.53 -37.69 -22.16
C PRO A 27 -7.05 -37.93 -22.04
N GLY A 28 -7.48 -38.33 -20.85
CA GLY A 28 -8.89 -38.34 -20.44
C GLY A 28 -9.37 -36.93 -20.12
N ALA A 29 -10.32 -36.43 -20.90
CA ALA A 29 -10.98 -35.16 -20.69
C ALA A 29 -11.77 -35.13 -19.37
N LEU A 30 -11.24 -34.46 -18.35
CA LEU A 30 -12.00 -34.06 -17.17
C LEU A 30 -12.36 -32.58 -17.29
N ARG A 31 -13.52 -32.33 -17.95
CA ARG A 31 -14.28 -31.09 -17.77
C ARG A 31 -14.85 -31.08 -16.36
N THR A 32 -14.14 -30.48 -15.41
CA THR A 32 -14.76 -30.07 -14.14
C THR A 32 -15.11 -28.59 -14.26
N ALA A 33 -16.40 -28.31 -14.37
CA ALA A 33 -16.93 -26.95 -14.24
C ALA A 33 -16.51 -26.36 -12.88
N PRO A 34 -16.23 -25.04 -12.80
CA PRO A 34 -15.93 -24.41 -11.51
C PRO A 34 -17.11 -24.58 -10.55
N PRO A 35 -16.86 -24.77 -9.24
CA PRO A 35 -17.92 -24.94 -8.26
C PRO A 35 -18.83 -23.70 -8.25
N ARG A 36 -20.14 -23.93 -8.41
CA ARG A 36 -21.17 -22.90 -8.24
C ARG A 36 -21.23 -22.52 -6.77
N ILE A 37 -20.76 -21.33 -6.43
CA ILE A 37 -20.94 -20.73 -5.11
C ILE A 37 -22.43 -20.41 -4.94
N PRO A 38 -23.13 -20.93 -3.91
CA PRO A 38 -24.52 -20.57 -3.69
C PRO A 38 -24.64 -19.10 -3.30
N LEU A 39 -25.47 -18.33 -4.02
CA LEU A 39 -25.92 -17.01 -3.61
C LEU A 39 -26.68 -17.15 -2.29
N ARG A 40 -26.03 -16.79 -1.18
CA ARG A 40 -26.72 -16.66 0.10
C ARG A 40 -27.58 -15.40 0.03
N ALA A 41 -28.88 -15.57 0.22
CA ALA A 41 -29.88 -14.51 0.21
C ALA A 41 -29.46 -13.33 1.08
N GLN A 42 -29.51 -12.13 0.49
CA GLN A 42 -29.35 -10.86 1.17
C GLN A 42 -30.44 -10.74 2.25
N ARG A 43 -30.06 -10.85 3.53
CA ARG A 43 -30.88 -10.30 4.61
C ARG A 43 -30.62 -8.81 4.63
N ALA A 44 -31.62 -8.02 4.25
CA ALA A 44 -31.64 -6.60 4.48
C ALA A 44 -31.41 -6.34 5.98
N VAL A 45 -30.28 -5.73 6.31
CA VAL A 45 -30.03 -5.20 7.63
C VAL A 45 -30.82 -3.90 7.72
N SER A 46 -31.99 -3.93 8.36
CA SER A 46 -32.70 -2.70 8.72
C SER A 46 -31.83 -1.91 9.70
N LEU A 47 -31.20 -0.85 9.19
CA LEU A 47 -30.51 0.14 9.99
C LEU A 47 -31.55 0.95 10.76
N HIS A 48 -31.67 0.72 12.07
CA HIS A 48 -32.30 1.67 12.97
C HIS A 48 -31.35 2.87 13.09
N CYS A 49 -31.63 3.92 12.33
CA CYS A 49 -30.90 5.18 12.38
C CYS A 49 -31.34 5.93 13.64
N SER A 50 -30.48 5.94 14.67
CA SER A 50 -30.61 6.87 15.80
C SER A 50 -30.43 8.30 15.28
N GLU A 51 -31.30 9.23 15.68
CA GLU A 51 -31.30 10.65 15.28
C GLU A 51 -30.11 11.47 15.82
N ARG A 52 -28.92 10.89 15.92
CA ARG A 52 -27.69 11.67 16.10
C ARG A 52 -27.23 12.12 14.72
N ARG A 53 -27.24 13.43 14.46
CA ARG A 53 -26.61 14.00 13.26
C ARG A 53 -25.14 13.56 13.22
N ASP A 54 -24.77 12.80 12.18
CA ASP A 54 -23.39 12.41 11.93
C ASP A 54 -22.56 13.70 11.75
N PRO A 55 -21.53 13.95 12.57
CA PRO A 55 -20.73 15.18 12.50
C PRO A 55 -19.85 15.26 11.24
N VAL A 56 -19.94 14.23 10.39
CA VAL A 56 -19.11 14.04 9.20
C VAL A 56 -19.87 14.51 7.98
N ASP A 57 -19.22 15.33 7.17
CA ASP A 57 -19.78 15.78 5.90
C ASP A 57 -20.20 14.57 5.05
N PRO A 58 -21.51 14.42 4.74
CA PRO A 58 -22.00 13.33 3.90
C PRO A 58 -21.28 13.23 2.55
N GLN A 59 -20.71 14.32 2.04
CA GLN A 59 -19.95 14.35 0.78
C GLN A 59 -18.63 13.57 0.86
N THR A 60 -18.12 13.29 2.06
CA THR A 60 -16.88 12.52 2.26
C THR A 60 -17.12 11.02 2.30
N ARG A 61 -18.37 10.55 2.40
CA ARG A 61 -18.72 9.11 2.34
C ARG A 61 -18.51 8.55 0.93
N ALA A 62 -18.34 7.23 0.85
CA ALA A 62 -18.37 6.55 -0.45
C ALA A 62 -19.79 6.63 -1.03
N ALA A 63 -19.89 6.97 -2.32
CA ALA A 63 -21.14 6.96 -3.07
C ALA A 63 -21.63 5.52 -3.32
N PRO A 64 -22.92 5.29 -3.59
CA PRO A 64 -23.46 3.94 -3.79
C PRO A 64 -22.74 3.15 -4.89
N ASP A 65 -22.36 3.79 -5.99
CA ASP A 65 -21.61 3.19 -7.09
C ASP A 65 -20.17 2.85 -6.69
N GLU A 66 -19.51 3.69 -5.88
CA GLU A 66 -18.19 3.39 -5.32
C GLU A 66 -18.23 2.18 -4.37
N CYS A 67 -19.29 2.05 -3.57
CA CYS A 67 -19.49 0.84 -2.75
C CYS A 67 -19.63 -0.41 -3.63
N VAL A 68 -20.41 -0.34 -4.72
CA VAL A 68 -20.53 -1.44 -5.69
C VAL A 68 -19.19 -1.75 -6.36
N GLN A 69 -18.42 -0.73 -6.76
CA GLN A 69 -17.07 -0.90 -7.31
C GLN A 69 -16.13 -1.56 -6.30
N PHE A 70 -16.16 -1.14 -5.04
CA PHE A 70 -15.35 -1.76 -3.99
C PHE A 70 -15.70 -3.25 -3.81
N GLU A 71 -16.99 -3.59 -3.77
CA GLU A 71 -17.42 -4.99 -3.66
C GLU A 71 -17.02 -5.84 -4.87
N GLN A 72 -17.18 -5.31 -6.08
CA GLN A 72 -16.96 -6.07 -7.32
C GLN A 72 -15.50 -6.13 -7.74
N LEU A 73 -14.78 -5.00 -7.64
CA LEU A 73 -13.43 -4.81 -8.15
C LEU A 73 -12.36 -4.78 -7.06
N GLY A 74 -12.76 -4.56 -5.80
CA GLY A 74 -11.85 -4.52 -4.65
C GLY A 74 -11.21 -3.15 -4.44
N PHE A 75 -11.59 -2.15 -5.24
CA PHE A 75 -11.17 -0.77 -5.10
C PHE A 75 -12.11 0.18 -5.85
N PHE A 76 -11.98 1.46 -5.52
CA PHE A 76 -12.42 2.58 -6.34
C PHE A 76 -11.40 3.72 -6.19
N ALA A 77 -11.48 4.72 -7.08
CA ALA A 77 -10.57 5.85 -7.08
C ALA A 77 -11.31 7.15 -7.35
N ARG A 78 -10.85 8.23 -6.71
CA ARG A 78 -11.29 9.61 -6.93
C ARG A 78 -10.11 10.42 -7.45
N ALA A 79 -10.29 11.08 -8.59
CA ALA A 79 -9.26 11.92 -9.17
C ALA A 79 -9.21 13.30 -8.47
N ALA A 80 -8.00 13.84 -8.28
CA ALA A 80 -7.77 15.23 -7.84
C ALA A 80 -8.59 15.67 -6.60
N VAL A 81 -8.65 14.83 -5.57
CA VAL A 81 -9.33 15.10 -4.29
C VAL A 81 -8.63 16.19 -3.48
N PHE A 82 -7.31 16.28 -3.60
CA PHE A 82 -6.48 17.31 -2.99
C PHE A 82 -6.00 18.27 -4.08
N SER A 83 -6.13 19.56 -3.81
CA SER A 83 -5.62 20.61 -4.69
C SER A 83 -4.10 20.72 -4.61
N GLU A 84 -3.48 21.32 -5.64
CA GLU A 84 -2.04 21.60 -5.63
C GLU A 84 -1.57 22.42 -4.41
N ALA A 85 -2.41 23.33 -3.91
CA ALA A 85 -2.14 24.11 -2.71
C ALA A 85 -2.07 23.24 -1.44
N GLU A 86 -2.87 22.17 -1.35
CA GLU A 86 -2.82 21.20 -0.25
C GLU A 86 -1.66 20.20 -0.42
N LEU A 87 -1.31 19.88 -1.67
CA LEU A 87 -0.24 18.94 -1.98
C LEU A 87 1.15 19.52 -1.73
N GLY A 88 1.36 20.82 -1.92
CA GLY A 88 2.64 21.49 -1.64
C GLY A 88 3.20 21.16 -0.25
N PRO A 89 2.48 21.48 0.84
CA PRO A 89 2.91 21.16 2.20
C PRO A 89 3.12 19.66 2.46
N LEU A 90 2.31 18.78 1.85
CA LEU A 90 2.46 17.32 1.98
C LEU A 90 3.72 16.80 1.28
N ARG A 91 4.05 17.34 0.10
CA ARG A 91 5.29 17.02 -0.63
C ARG A 91 6.50 17.50 0.17
N GLU A 92 6.46 18.71 0.72
CA GLU A 92 7.52 19.23 1.58
C GLU A 92 7.69 18.38 2.84
N ALA A 93 6.59 17.96 3.48
CA ALA A 93 6.61 17.04 4.61
C ALA A 93 7.31 15.73 4.24
N ALA A 94 6.96 15.14 3.09
CA ALA A 94 7.62 13.93 2.59
C ALA A 94 9.14 14.12 2.41
N GLU A 95 9.59 15.27 1.89
CA GLU A 95 11.02 15.58 1.74
C GLU A 95 11.72 15.84 3.09
N ARG A 96 11.08 16.54 4.02
CA ARG A 96 11.61 16.73 5.39
C ARG A 96 11.81 15.41 6.10
N VAL A 97 10.80 14.53 6.04
CA VAL A 97 10.89 13.18 6.61
C VAL A 97 12.01 12.38 5.96
N HIS A 98 12.11 12.42 4.62
CA HIS A 98 13.18 11.73 3.89
C HIS A 98 14.56 12.19 4.36
N ARG A 99 14.79 13.50 4.44
CA ARG A 99 16.06 14.08 4.91
C ARG A 99 16.35 13.70 6.36
N ALA A 100 15.38 13.80 7.26
CA ALA A 100 15.55 13.46 8.66
C ALA A 100 15.91 11.98 8.91
N ILE A 101 15.49 11.08 8.02
CA ILE A 101 15.87 9.67 8.05
C ILE A 101 17.27 9.46 7.47
N LEU A 102 17.63 10.14 6.38
CA LEU A 102 19.00 10.11 5.84
C LEU A 102 20.01 10.61 6.87
N ASP A 103 19.76 11.78 7.48
CA ASP A 103 20.63 12.35 8.51
C ASP A 103 20.77 11.40 9.70
N ALA A 104 19.66 10.74 10.10
CA ALA A 104 19.69 9.76 11.17
C ALA A 104 20.46 8.49 10.80
N ALA A 105 20.43 8.05 9.54
CA ALA A 105 21.18 6.91 9.08
C ALA A 105 22.70 7.16 9.02
N GLU A 106 23.12 8.42 8.86
CA GLU A 106 24.54 8.83 8.83
C GLU A 106 25.14 9.04 10.23
N ALA A 107 24.33 9.30 11.26
CA ALA A 107 24.79 9.42 12.65
C ALA A 107 25.01 8.02 13.29
N GLU A 108 26.18 7.76 13.88
CA GLU A 108 26.64 6.45 14.43
C GLU A 108 25.72 5.78 15.49
N PRO A 109 25.98 4.49 15.83
CA PRO A 109 25.75 3.31 15.01
C PRO A 109 24.27 2.93 15.14
N VAL A 110 23.44 3.41 14.23
CA VAL A 110 22.05 2.93 14.16
C VAL A 110 22.03 1.46 13.77
N THR A 111 20.95 0.75 14.13
CA THR A 111 20.69 -0.64 13.75
C THR A 111 21.27 -0.98 12.37
N PRO A 112 22.04 -2.08 12.22
CA PRO A 112 22.60 -2.46 10.94
C PRO A 112 21.51 -2.53 9.87
N VAL A 113 21.85 -2.13 8.65
CA VAL A 113 20.95 -2.37 7.52
C VAL A 113 20.88 -3.88 7.30
N GLU A 114 19.73 -4.45 7.59
CA GLU A 114 19.46 -5.87 7.38
C GLU A 114 19.05 -6.08 5.93
N GLN A 115 19.73 -6.99 5.24
CA GLN A 115 19.35 -7.36 3.89
C GLN A 115 18.67 -8.73 3.87
N ILE A 116 17.44 -8.77 3.36
CA ILE A 116 16.67 -9.98 3.14
C ILE A 116 16.31 -10.03 1.66
N ASP A 117 16.81 -11.05 0.95
CA ASP A 117 16.80 -11.13 -0.50
C ASP A 117 17.36 -9.83 -1.14
N ASN A 118 16.53 -9.10 -1.88
CA ASN A 118 16.86 -7.82 -2.49
C ASN A 118 16.38 -6.60 -1.70
N GLN A 119 15.69 -6.78 -0.57
CA GLN A 119 15.19 -5.68 0.25
C GLN A 119 16.17 -5.38 1.37
N ARG A 120 16.33 -4.10 1.67
CA ARG A 120 17.24 -3.56 2.69
C ARG A 120 16.40 -2.82 3.73
N TYR A 121 16.52 -3.20 4.99
CA TYR A 121 15.69 -2.72 6.09
C TYR A 121 16.54 -2.06 7.18
N GLN A 122 15.99 -1.05 7.83
CA GLN A 122 16.58 -0.45 9.02
C GLN A 122 15.49 0.14 9.90
N VAL A 123 15.68 0.15 11.21
CA VAL A 123 14.74 0.84 12.12
C VAL A 123 15.34 2.19 12.50
N LEU A 124 14.66 3.27 12.10
CA LEU A 124 15.07 4.65 12.34
C LEU A 124 13.87 5.47 12.81
N ARG A 125 14.07 6.29 13.85
CA ARG A 125 13.04 7.20 14.38
C ARG A 125 11.67 6.52 14.61
N GLY A 126 11.69 5.30 15.17
CA GLY A 126 10.47 4.52 15.44
C GLY A 126 9.75 3.97 14.20
N SER A 127 10.42 3.95 13.05
CA SER A 127 9.86 3.53 11.76
C SER A 127 10.71 2.43 11.15
N THR A 128 10.07 1.44 10.52
CA THR A 128 10.75 0.51 9.62
C THR A 128 10.99 1.20 8.30
N ILE A 129 12.26 1.39 7.96
CA ILE A 129 12.72 1.99 6.72
C ILE A 129 13.05 0.88 5.75
N LYS A 130 12.52 0.98 4.53
CA LYS A 130 12.94 0.15 3.40
C LYS A 130 13.77 1.04 2.48
N TRP A 131 15.01 0.64 2.25
CA TRP A 131 15.93 1.30 1.34
C TRP A 131 15.75 0.78 -0.09
N GLU A 132 16.12 1.59 -1.07
CA GLU A 132 16.24 1.12 -2.45
C GLU A 132 17.26 -0.02 -2.55
N TRP A 133 16.99 -0.95 -3.48
CA TRP A 133 17.78 -2.16 -3.66
C TRP A 133 19.22 -1.85 -4.07
N ARG A 134 19.37 -0.82 -4.89
CA ARG A 134 20.64 -0.34 -5.40
C ARG A 134 21.19 0.70 -4.46
N GLU A 135 22.40 0.46 -3.95
CA GLU A 135 23.04 1.37 -3.01
C GLU A 135 23.30 2.73 -3.67
N GLU A 136 23.60 2.75 -4.97
CA GLU A 136 23.88 3.98 -5.72
C GLU A 136 22.73 5.00 -5.69
N LEU A 137 21.48 4.55 -5.59
CA LEU A 137 20.32 5.46 -5.54
C LEU A 137 20.20 6.17 -4.18
N ARG A 138 20.87 5.64 -3.12
CA ARG A 138 20.88 6.14 -1.72
C ARG A 138 19.55 6.76 -1.28
N ALA A 139 18.43 6.10 -1.61
CA ALA A 139 17.09 6.63 -1.37
C ALA A 139 16.25 5.66 -0.54
N ILE A 140 15.34 6.24 0.24
CA ILE A 140 14.31 5.51 0.99
C ILE A 140 13.13 5.25 0.06
N ARG A 141 12.69 3.99 -0.03
CA ARG A 141 11.50 3.60 -0.81
C ARG A 141 10.22 3.52 0.03
N SER A 142 10.34 3.28 1.33
CA SER A 142 9.19 3.13 2.23
C SER A 142 9.56 3.45 3.68
N MET A 143 8.63 4.08 4.41
CA MET A 143 8.68 4.35 5.85
C MET A 143 7.36 3.92 6.48
N GLU A 144 7.38 3.03 7.48
CA GLU A 144 6.18 2.51 8.15
C GLU A 144 6.45 2.26 9.65
N PRO A 145 5.69 2.86 10.58
CA PRO A 145 4.75 3.97 10.36
C PRO A 145 5.47 5.29 9.99
N CYS A 146 4.74 6.29 9.50
CA CYS A 146 5.33 7.58 9.10
C CYS A 146 4.60 8.83 9.62
N HIS A 147 3.36 8.72 10.06
CA HIS A 147 2.51 9.83 10.47
C HIS A 147 3.10 10.61 11.65
N HIS A 148 3.85 9.96 12.55
CA HIS A 148 4.50 10.61 13.70
C HIS A 148 5.75 11.41 13.31
N LEU A 149 6.23 11.29 12.07
CA LEU A 149 7.45 11.93 11.61
C LEU A 149 7.25 13.38 11.13
N ASP A 150 6.02 13.77 10.75
CA ASP A 150 5.68 15.14 10.38
C ASP A 150 4.19 15.43 10.68
N PRO A 151 3.86 16.60 11.26
CA PRO A 151 2.47 16.96 11.60
C PRO A 151 1.51 17.00 10.42
N HIS A 152 1.97 17.25 9.19
CA HIS A 152 1.11 17.21 8.00
C HIS A 152 0.69 15.78 7.67
N LEU A 153 1.59 14.80 7.83
CA LEU A 153 1.25 13.38 7.66
C LEU A 153 0.33 12.90 8.79
N ALA A 154 0.57 13.35 10.03
CA ALA A 154 -0.32 13.09 11.15
C ALA A 154 -1.74 13.59 10.89
N ALA A 155 -1.87 14.82 10.36
CA ALA A 155 -3.14 15.43 10.01
C ALA A 155 -3.83 14.71 8.85
N LEU A 156 -3.08 14.25 7.85
CA LEU A 156 -3.63 13.53 6.70
C LEU A 156 -4.32 12.22 7.13
N VAL A 157 -3.83 11.52 8.15
CA VAL A 157 -4.53 10.33 8.68
C VAL A 157 -5.95 10.64 9.15
N ASP A 158 -6.16 11.81 9.74
CA ASP A 158 -7.45 12.25 10.28
C ASP A 158 -8.32 12.98 9.22
N ASP A 159 -7.88 13.04 7.95
CA ASP A 159 -8.63 13.70 6.88
C ASP A 159 -9.89 12.90 6.49
N PRO A 160 -11.09 13.50 6.56
CA PRO A 160 -12.35 12.80 6.27
C PRO A 160 -12.46 12.29 4.84
N ARG A 161 -11.71 12.86 3.89
CA ARG A 161 -11.68 12.37 2.50
C ARG A 161 -10.99 11.00 2.39
N LEU A 162 -10.21 10.59 3.41
CA LEU A 162 -9.60 9.26 3.49
C LEU A 162 -10.47 8.29 4.29
N TRP A 163 -10.84 8.63 5.52
CA TRP A 163 -11.54 7.68 6.39
C TRP A 163 -13.07 7.64 6.19
N GLY A 164 -13.66 8.69 5.60
CA GLY A 164 -15.09 8.78 5.30
C GLY A 164 -15.56 7.65 4.38
N PRO A 165 -14.89 7.39 3.24
CA PRO A 165 -15.24 6.28 2.37
C PRO A 165 -15.02 4.92 3.03
N VAL A 166 -14.02 4.79 3.91
CA VAL A 166 -13.77 3.57 4.69
C VAL A 166 -14.97 3.23 5.58
N ARG A 167 -15.57 4.22 6.27
CA ARG A 167 -16.77 4.00 7.10
C ARG A 167 -17.91 3.39 6.30
N SER A 168 -18.14 3.89 5.08
CA SER A 168 -19.17 3.35 4.18
C SER A 168 -18.91 1.88 3.84
N VAL A 169 -17.69 1.54 3.41
CA VAL A 169 -17.39 0.16 2.97
C VAL A 169 -17.30 -0.84 4.13
N LEU A 170 -16.88 -0.41 5.32
CA LEU A 170 -16.83 -1.28 6.51
C LEU A 170 -18.16 -1.35 7.27
N GLY A 171 -19.06 -0.41 7.04
CA GLY A 171 -20.32 -0.27 7.76
C GLY A 171 -20.12 0.07 9.24
N CYS A 172 -19.14 0.93 9.56
CA CYS A 172 -18.82 1.30 10.93
C CYS A 172 -18.84 2.82 11.18
N GLU A 173 -19.19 3.21 12.40
CA GLU A 173 -19.30 4.63 12.76
C GLU A 173 -17.99 5.26 13.21
N ALA A 174 -17.09 4.47 13.80
CA ALA A 174 -15.82 4.95 14.29
C ALA A 174 -14.69 4.05 13.81
N LEU A 175 -13.55 4.68 13.50
CA LEU A 175 -12.36 4.01 12.98
C LEU A 175 -11.15 4.26 13.89
N SER A 176 -10.20 3.34 13.84
CA SER A 176 -8.82 3.50 14.27
C SER A 176 -7.90 3.44 13.06
N LEU A 177 -6.76 4.11 13.16
CA LEU A 177 -5.63 3.79 12.30
C LEU A 177 -5.15 2.37 12.59
N PHE A 178 -4.94 1.56 11.56
CA PHE A 178 -4.28 0.27 11.65
C PHE A 178 -2.78 0.40 11.35
N SER A 179 -2.42 0.93 10.18
CA SER A 179 -1.03 1.23 9.80
C SER A 179 -1.00 2.41 8.84
N ASP A 180 0.16 3.01 8.64
CA ASP A 180 0.39 4.11 7.72
C ASP A 180 1.79 4.02 7.14
N LYS A 181 1.97 4.47 5.89
CA LYS A 181 3.26 4.40 5.21
C LYS A 181 3.42 5.52 4.21
N LEU A 182 4.64 6.03 4.11
CA LEU A 182 5.08 6.92 3.04
C LEU A 182 5.95 6.09 2.09
N ASN A 183 5.50 5.91 0.84
CA ASN A 183 6.31 5.24 -0.18
C ASN A 183 6.77 6.27 -1.21
N VAL A 184 8.06 6.25 -1.51
CA VAL A 184 8.69 7.17 -2.45
C VAL A 184 9.31 6.34 -3.56
N LYS A 185 9.03 6.68 -4.81
CA LYS A 185 9.79 6.19 -5.95
C LYS A 185 10.51 7.33 -6.62
N ARG A 186 11.79 7.46 -6.34
CA ARG A 186 12.69 8.34 -7.09
C ARG A 186 12.87 7.80 -8.52
N PRO A 187 13.33 8.60 -9.48
CA PRO A 187 13.78 8.09 -10.79
C PRO A 187 14.74 6.91 -10.61
N GLY A 188 14.48 5.80 -11.31
CA GLY A 188 15.21 4.53 -11.15
C GLY A 188 14.75 3.65 -9.99
N GLY A 189 13.74 4.08 -9.21
CA GLY A 189 13.23 3.36 -8.05
C GLY A 189 12.65 1.99 -8.39
N ALA A 190 12.86 1.02 -7.51
CA ALA A 190 12.56 -0.39 -7.77
C ALA A 190 11.05 -0.70 -7.90
N PRO A 191 10.68 -1.77 -8.63
CA PRO A 191 9.31 -2.27 -8.61
C PRO A 191 8.94 -2.84 -7.23
N PHE A 192 7.64 -3.06 -7.05
CA PHE A 192 7.13 -3.91 -5.97
C PHE A 192 6.31 -5.05 -6.58
N PRO A 193 6.70 -6.32 -6.35
CA PRO A 193 6.01 -7.47 -6.90
C PRO A 193 4.51 -7.48 -6.56
N TRP A 194 3.76 -8.29 -7.31
CA TRP A 194 2.39 -8.59 -6.97
C TRP A 194 2.31 -9.15 -5.56
N HIS A 195 1.41 -8.59 -4.76
CA HIS A 195 1.16 -9.00 -3.39
C HIS A 195 -0.26 -8.64 -2.99
N GLN A 196 -0.67 -9.17 -1.85
CA GLN A 196 -1.82 -8.72 -1.08
C GLN A 196 -1.30 -8.13 0.24
N GLU A 197 -2.09 -7.32 0.93
CA GLU A 197 -1.70 -6.80 2.25
C GLU A 197 -1.95 -7.82 3.37
N SER A 198 -2.95 -8.70 3.24
CA SER A 198 -3.28 -9.68 4.27
C SER A 198 -2.13 -10.60 4.73
N PRO A 199 -1.23 -11.10 3.86
CA PRO A 199 -0.08 -11.92 4.30
C PRO A 199 0.84 -11.17 5.27
N TYR A 200 0.94 -9.84 5.17
CA TYR A 200 1.78 -9.03 6.05
C TYR A 200 1.18 -8.89 7.45
N TRP A 201 -0.13 -9.08 7.61
CA TRP A 201 -0.88 -8.72 8.81
C TRP A 201 -1.49 -9.90 9.56
N VAL A 202 -1.50 -11.09 8.95
CA VAL A 202 -2.18 -12.30 9.47
C VAL A 202 -1.75 -12.70 10.88
N TYR A 203 -0.52 -12.39 11.29
CA TYR A 203 0.01 -12.75 12.61
C TYR A 203 -0.15 -11.70 13.71
N GLY A 204 -0.84 -10.58 13.45
CA GLY A 204 -1.00 -9.56 14.48
C GLY A 204 -2.21 -8.62 14.33
N ALA A 205 -2.95 -8.69 13.23
CA ALA A 205 -4.22 -7.98 13.12
C ALA A 205 -5.31 -8.66 13.96
N GLU A 206 -5.96 -7.90 14.84
CA GLU A 206 -7.07 -8.41 15.66
C GLU A 206 -8.31 -8.75 14.80
N ARG A 207 -8.55 -7.95 13.75
CA ARG A 207 -9.67 -8.11 12.82
C ARG A 207 -9.20 -7.89 11.38
N LEU A 208 -8.45 -8.85 10.86
CA LEU A 208 -7.96 -8.82 9.48
C LEU A 208 -9.08 -8.60 8.45
N ASP A 209 -10.25 -9.19 8.71
CA ASP A 209 -11.49 -9.04 7.92
C ASP A 209 -12.12 -7.65 7.98
N ARG A 210 -11.57 -6.70 8.77
CA ARG A 210 -12.07 -5.32 8.90
C ARG A 210 -11.03 -4.21 8.65
N ILE A 211 -9.99 -4.46 7.86
CA ILE A 211 -8.98 -3.48 7.44
C ILE A 211 -9.16 -3.06 5.96
N VAL A 212 -9.19 -1.75 5.71
CA VAL A 212 -9.23 -1.15 4.36
C VAL A 212 -8.11 -0.12 4.23
N SER A 213 -7.44 -0.12 3.08
CA SER A 213 -6.34 0.80 2.79
C SER A 213 -6.77 1.92 1.86
N VAL A 214 -6.20 3.11 2.09
CA VAL A 214 -6.43 4.30 1.29
C VAL A 214 -5.08 4.87 0.93
N LEU A 215 -4.83 5.04 -0.37
CA LEU A 215 -3.62 5.62 -0.94
C LEU A 215 -3.92 7.02 -1.48
N VAL A 216 -3.05 7.97 -1.18
CA VAL A 216 -3.06 9.33 -1.76
C VAL A 216 -1.83 9.48 -2.64
N TYR A 217 -2.05 9.82 -3.90
CA TYR A 217 -0.97 10.23 -4.81
C TYR A 217 -0.58 11.67 -4.51
N LEU A 218 0.65 11.89 -4.03
CA LEU A 218 1.15 13.25 -3.81
C LEU A 218 1.72 13.86 -5.11
N ASP A 219 2.10 13.02 -6.07
CA ASP A 219 2.58 13.42 -7.40
C ASP A 219 1.69 12.76 -8.45
N ASP A 220 1.76 13.24 -9.70
CA ASP A 220 1.15 12.54 -10.83
C ASP A 220 1.65 11.09 -10.90
N ALA A 221 0.74 10.17 -11.16
CA ALA A 221 1.02 8.75 -11.23
C ALA A 221 0.78 8.24 -12.65
N SER A 222 1.85 7.74 -13.27
CA SER A 222 1.82 7.14 -14.59
C SER A 222 2.47 5.75 -14.59
N GLU A 223 2.25 4.98 -15.64
CA GLU A 223 2.98 3.73 -15.85
C GLU A 223 4.51 3.93 -15.90
N GLU A 224 4.93 5.10 -16.39
CA GLU A 224 6.34 5.46 -16.53
C GLU A 224 7.01 5.66 -15.18
N ASN A 225 6.37 6.38 -14.25
CA ASN A 225 6.92 6.65 -12.92
C ASN A 225 6.51 5.65 -11.83
N GLY A 226 5.83 4.56 -12.24
CA GLY A 226 5.56 3.40 -11.39
C GLY A 226 4.33 3.57 -10.50
N CYS A 227 3.21 3.97 -11.10
CA CYS A 227 1.87 3.94 -10.50
C CYS A 227 1.49 2.56 -9.93
N LEU A 228 0.42 2.53 -9.16
CA LEU A 228 -0.19 1.30 -8.65
C LEU A 228 -0.73 0.48 -9.84
N TRP A 229 -0.45 -0.81 -9.80
CA TRP A 229 -1.09 -1.80 -10.66
C TRP A 229 -1.97 -2.69 -9.80
N VAL A 230 -3.13 -3.07 -10.32
CA VAL A 230 -4.10 -3.93 -9.62
C VAL A 230 -4.62 -5.03 -10.54
N ILE A 231 -5.11 -6.13 -9.99
CA ILE A 231 -5.93 -7.10 -10.70
C ILE A 231 -7.37 -6.96 -10.18
N PRO A 232 -8.27 -6.26 -10.90
CA PRO A 232 -9.63 -6.01 -10.41
C PRO A 232 -10.38 -7.30 -10.10
N GLY A 233 -11.06 -7.34 -8.96
CA GLY A 233 -11.87 -8.48 -8.51
C GLY A 233 -11.07 -9.61 -7.86
N SER A 234 -9.73 -9.52 -7.82
CA SER A 234 -8.87 -10.55 -7.22
C SER A 234 -9.08 -10.73 -5.71
N HIS A 235 -9.57 -9.70 -5.01
CA HIS A 235 -9.88 -9.77 -3.58
C HIS A 235 -10.95 -10.80 -3.22
N ARG A 236 -11.81 -11.16 -4.18
CA ARG A 236 -12.90 -12.13 -3.99
C ARG A 236 -12.41 -13.56 -3.82
N PHE A 237 -11.14 -13.81 -4.11
CA PHE A 237 -10.49 -15.11 -3.92
C PHE A 237 -9.75 -15.22 -2.57
N GLY A 238 -9.91 -14.22 -1.69
CA GLY A 238 -9.29 -14.21 -0.36
C GLY A 238 -7.77 -14.24 -0.44
N HIS A 239 -7.13 -14.91 0.50
CA HIS A 239 -5.68 -15.07 0.54
C HIS A 239 -5.21 -16.04 -0.56
N LEU A 240 -4.48 -15.52 -1.56
CA LEU A 240 -3.98 -16.29 -2.69
C LEU A 240 -2.62 -16.93 -2.39
N PRO A 241 -2.23 -18.01 -3.12
CA PRO A 241 -0.94 -18.65 -2.94
C PRO A 241 0.23 -17.67 -3.07
N SER A 242 1.26 -17.87 -2.27
CA SER A 242 2.48 -17.07 -2.32
C SER A 242 3.50 -17.61 -3.31
N LEU A 243 4.51 -16.81 -3.62
CA LEU A 243 5.69 -17.22 -4.37
C LEU A 243 6.73 -17.87 -3.45
N ALA A 244 6.34 -18.84 -2.61
CA ALA A 244 7.19 -19.42 -1.56
C ALA A 244 8.56 -19.95 -2.03
N ASN A 245 8.71 -20.26 -3.33
CA ASN A 245 9.98 -20.68 -3.93
C ASN A 245 10.87 -19.50 -4.40
N ARG A 246 10.61 -18.26 -3.96
CA ARG A 246 11.32 -17.03 -4.35
C ARG A 246 11.95 -16.33 -3.13
N GLY A 247 12.97 -16.95 -2.55
CA GLY A 247 13.67 -16.38 -1.40
C GLY A 247 12.79 -16.27 -0.15
N THR A 248 13.31 -15.62 0.88
CA THR A 248 12.61 -15.47 2.18
C THR A 248 11.33 -14.65 2.05
N LEU A 249 11.34 -13.58 1.25
CA LEU A 249 10.21 -12.68 1.06
C LEU A 249 9.20 -13.20 0.03
N GLY A 250 9.50 -14.29 -0.67
CA GLY A 250 8.59 -14.92 -1.63
C GLY A 250 7.24 -15.31 -1.00
N ALA A 251 7.23 -15.64 0.29
CA ALA A 251 6.00 -15.92 1.04
C ALA A 251 5.05 -14.71 1.18
N LEU A 252 5.55 -13.49 0.98
CA LEU A 252 4.79 -12.24 1.05
C LEU A 252 4.34 -11.74 -0.33
N TYR A 253 4.84 -12.34 -1.41
CA TYR A 253 4.45 -12.03 -2.78
C TYR A 253 3.41 -13.01 -3.27
N THR A 254 2.43 -12.53 -4.02
CA THR A 254 1.29 -13.33 -4.50
C THR A 254 1.60 -13.93 -5.86
N ASP A 255 1.37 -15.23 -5.99
CA ASP A 255 1.33 -15.91 -7.27
C ASP A 255 0.02 -15.59 -8.00
N VAL A 256 0.14 -14.84 -9.09
CA VAL A 256 -1.02 -14.38 -9.87
C VAL A 256 -1.40 -15.34 -11.00
N ARG A 257 -0.72 -16.49 -11.13
CA ARG A 257 -1.03 -17.48 -12.17
C ARG A 257 -2.44 -18.01 -12.00
N GLY A 258 -3.26 -17.84 -13.03
CA GLY A 258 -4.65 -18.30 -13.03
C GLY A 258 -5.61 -17.41 -12.24
N VAL A 259 -5.15 -16.28 -11.68
CA VAL A 259 -6.05 -15.30 -11.05
C VAL A 259 -6.87 -14.61 -12.14
N PRO A 260 -8.21 -14.67 -12.10
CA PRO A 260 -9.05 -14.00 -13.08
C PRO A 260 -8.93 -12.48 -13.01
N GLY A 261 -9.05 -11.84 -14.17
CA GLY A 261 -9.01 -10.37 -14.30
C GLY A 261 -7.79 -9.89 -15.09
N THR A 262 -7.97 -8.79 -15.81
CA THR A 262 -6.88 -8.16 -16.56
C THR A 262 -6.17 -7.16 -15.65
N PRO A 263 -4.83 -7.25 -15.48
CA PRO A 263 -4.08 -6.24 -14.74
C PRO A 263 -4.31 -4.83 -15.31
N ARG A 264 -4.51 -3.85 -14.43
CA ARG A 264 -4.73 -2.45 -14.79
C ARG A 264 -3.74 -1.54 -14.07
N ALA A 265 -3.13 -0.63 -14.83
CA ALA A 265 -2.44 0.52 -14.29
C ALA A 265 -3.47 1.54 -13.76
N ILE A 266 -3.20 2.11 -12.59
CA ILE A 266 -4.01 3.17 -11.98
C ILE A 266 -3.25 4.48 -12.18
N GLU A 267 -3.32 5.00 -13.42
CA GLU A 267 -2.78 6.30 -13.79
C GLU A 267 -3.75 7.40 -13.39
N LEU A 268 -3.30 8.32 -12.55
CA LEU A 268 -4.13 9.36 -11.94
C LEU A 268 -3.29 10.62 -11.71
N PRO A 269 -3.88 11.82 -11.81
CA PRO A 269 -3.18 13.06 -11.48
C PRO A 269 -2.87 13.13 -9.98
N ALA A 270 -1.96 14.03 -9.60
CA ALA A 270 -1.66 14.34 -8.22
C ALA A 270 -2.94 14.71 -7.43
N GLY A 271 -2.96 14.37 -6.14
CA GLY A 271 -4.10 14.57 -5.26
C GLY A 271 -5.20 13.53 -5.40
N SER A 272 -5.04 12.55 -6.28
CA SER A 272 -5.99 11.46 -6.41
C SER A 272 -5.89 10.47 -5.25
N VAL A 273 -7.02 9.87 -4.89
CA VAL A 273 -7.17 8.92 -3.78
C VAL A 273 -7.67 7.58 -4.30
N VAL A 274 -7.07 6.49 -3.84
CA VAL A 274 -7.47 5.11 -4.17
C VAL A 274 -7.79 4.37 -2.88
N THR A 275 -9.02 3.91 -2.74
CA THR A 275 -9.47 3.10 -1.59
C THR A 275 -9.54 1.65 -2.03
N PHE A 276 -8.86 0.73 -1.35
CA PHE A 276 -8.75 -0.66 -1.78
C PHE A 276 -8.77 -1.67 -0.63
N HIS A 277 -9.25 -2.86 -0.96
CA HIS A 277 -9.38 -4.00 -0.07
C HIS A 277 -8.01 -4.64 0.19
N ARG A 278 -7.75 -5.10 1.42
CA ARG A 278 -6.48 -5.74 1.80
C ARG A 278 -6.07 -6.95 0.93
N ASP A 279 -7.05 -7.67 0.40
CA ASP A 279 -6.83 -8.83 -0.48
C ASP A 279 -6.83 -8.47 -1.97
N LEU A 280 -6.98 -7.20 -2.34
CA LEU A 280 -6.79 -6.83 -3.74
C LEU A 280 -5.33 -7.11 -4.12
N VAL A 281 -5.11 -7.92 -5.16
CA VAL A 281 -3.76 -8.12 -5.69
C VAL A 281 -3.30 -6.82 -6.33
N HIS A 282 -2.20 -6.30 -5.82
CA HIS A 282 -1.60 -5.07 -6.31
C HIS A 282 -0.07 -5.13 -6.29
N GLY A 283 0.52 -4.21 -7.03
CA GLY A 283 1.96 -4.11 -7.21
C GLY A 283 2.30 -2.80 -7.89
N SER A 284 3.55 -2.62 -8.28
CA SER A 284 3.93 -1.47 -9.08
C SER A 284 5.21 -1.73 -9.85
N ARG A 285 5.31 -1.16 -11.06
CA ARG A 285 6.52 -1.25 -11.89
C ARG A 285 7.63 -0.32 -11.38
N GLY A 286 8.87 -0.49 -11.82
CA GLY A 286 9.94 0.45 -11.47
C GLY A 286 9.69 1.84 -12.05
N ASN A 287 10.23 2.87 -11.42
CA ASN A 287 10.17 4.24 -11.95
C ASN A 287 11.24 4.39 -13.04
N ARG A 288 10.81 4.48 -14.30
CA ARG A 288 11.66 4.66 -15.48
C ARG A 288 11.67 6.10 -15.99
N GLY A 289 10.85 6.96 -15.40
CA GLY A 289 10.71 8.35 -15.77
C GLY A 289 11.69 9.26 -15.04
N ARG A 290 11.48 10.57 -15.20
CA ARG A 290 12.32 11.64 -14.62
C ARG A 290 11.74 12.25 -13.35
N SER A 291 10.45 12.04 -13.07
CA SER A 291 9.77 12.57 -11.89
C SER A 291 9.76 11.56 -10.75
N SER A 292 9.77 12.06 -9.51
CA SER A 292 9.49 11.22 -8.34
C SER A 292 7.99 10.92 -8.26
N ARG A 293 7.64 9.81 -7.60
CA ARG A 293 6.26 9.44 -7.27
C ARG A 293 6.14 9.12 -5.79
N ARG A 294 5.60 10.04 -5.01
CA ARG A 294 5.32 9.91 -3.58
C ARG A 294 3.87 9.50 -3.37
N VAL A 295 3.66 8.53 -2.48
CA VAL A 295 2.33 8.13 -2.04
C VAL A 295 2.30 8.01 -0.52
N PHE A 296 1.26 8.58 0.07
CA PHE A 296 0.89 8.30 1.44
C PHE A 296 -0.17 7.20 1.45
N VAL A 297 -0.07 6.22 2.33
CA VAL A 297 -1.08 5.16 2.47
C VAL A 297 -1.44 5.03 3.94
N ALA A 298 -2.73 5.01 4.24
CA ALA A 298 -3.26 4.71 5.57
C ALA A 298 -4.22 3.53 5.48
N ALA A 299 -4.03 2.55 6.34
CA ALA A 299 -4.94 1.44 6.55
C ALA A 299 -5.77 1.70 7.81
N TYR A 300 -7.07 1.56 7.71
CA TYR A 300 -8.03 1.85 8.75
C TYR A 300 -8.81 0.60 9.15
N GLN A 301 -9.29 0.58 10.39
CA GLN A 301 -10.05 -0.54 10.98
C GLN A 301 -11.10 0.01 11.95
N PRO A 302 -12.06 -0.81 12.45
CA PRO A 302 -12.98 -0.39 13.49
C PRO A 302 -12.27 0.20 14.71
N ALA A 303 -12.86 1.23 15.32
CA ALA A 303 -12.32 1.90 16.49
C ALA A 303 -12.05 0.95 17.66
N GLY A 304 -11.12 1.33 18.53
CA GLY A 304 -10.75 0.54 19.72
C GLY A 304 -9.74 -0.59 19.46
N LEU A 305 -9.44 -0.90 18.20
CA LEU A 305 -8.44 -1.91 17.84
C LEU A 305 -7.03 -1.33 17.81
N ARG A 306 -6.04 -2.17 18.15
CA ARG A 306 -4.62 -1.79 18.22
C ARG A 306 -4.02 -1.60 16.83
N ARG A 307 -3.09 -0.66 16.74
CA ARG A 307 -2.27 -0.46 15.55
C ARG A 307 -1.37 -1.66 15.28
N TRP A 308 -0.99 -1.81 14.02
CA TRP A 308 -0.06 -2.82 13.57
C TRP A 308 1.27 -2.74 14.34
N ARG A 309 1.69 -3.87 14.93
CA ARG A 309 2.94 -4.02 15.72
C ARG A 309 3.07 -3.09 16.94
N THR A 310 1.98 -2.54 17.46
CA THR A 310 2.02 -1.74 18.69
C THR A 310 0.92 -2.16 19.67
N SER A 311 1.04 -1.76 20.93
CA SER A 311 -0.03 -1.84 21.92
C SER A 311 -1.01 -0.65 21.85
N GLU A 312 -0.72 0.34 21.01
CA GLU A 312 -1.42 1.62 20.95
C GLU A 312 -2.73 1.50 20.18
N VAL A 313 -3.80 2.09 20.72
CA VAL A 313 -5.04 2.37 19.99
C VAL A 313 -5.02 3.83 19.55
N ARG A 314 -5.07 4.08 18.23
CA ARG A 314 -5.14 5.43 17.65
C ARG A 314 -6.48 5.61 16.93
N ASN A 315 -7.51 5.97 17.68
CA ASN A 315 -8.82 6.32 17.11
C ASN A 315 -8.70 7.55 16.20
N ILE A 316 -9.43 7.55 15.09
CA ILE A 316 -9.49 8.68 14.16
C ILE A 316 -10.20 9.86 14.83
N ARG A 317 -9.60 11.04 14.72
CA ARG A 317 -10.14 12.27 15.27
C ARG A 317 -11.04 12.93 14.24
N ALA A 318 -12.34 12.71 14.34
CA ALA A 318 -13.30 13.47 13.53
C ALA A 318 -13.20 14.95 13.93
N ARG A 319 -12.53 15.77 13.10
CA ARG A 319 -12.55 17.23 13.29
C ARG A 319 -13.92 17.74 12.84
N ASP A 320 -14.58 18.51 13.70
CA ASP A 320 -15.77 19.27 13.30
C ASP A 320 -15.32 20.31 12.26
N SER A 321 -15.83 20.20 11.03
CA SER A 321 -15.48 21.06 9.88
C SER A 321 -15.82 22.53 10.09
N ARG A 322 -16.39 22.89 11.25
CA ARG A 322 -16.72 24.26 11.66
C ARG A 322 -15.54 25.04 12.26
N ILE A 323 -14.38 24.44 12.47
CA ILE A 323 -13.20 25.13 13.03
C ILE A 323 -12.01 25.08 12.07
N SER A 324 -12.08 25.83 10.96
CA SER A 324 -10.89 26.38 10.31
C SER A 324 -11.24 27.47 9.28
N SER A 325 -11.32 28.71 9.74
CA SER A 325 -10.71 29.83 9.04
C SER A 325 -9.87 30.58 10.08
N PRO A 326 -8.55 30.76 9.90
CA PRO A 326 -7.85 31.78 10.67
C PRO A 326 -8.49 33.11 10.28
N ARG A 327 -9.09 33.83 11.24
CA ARG A 327 -9.40 35.24 11.04
C ARG A 327 -8.06 35.94 10.78
N VAL A 328 -7.84 36.34 9.53
CA VAL A 328 -6.80 37.31 9.19
C VAL A 328 -7.03 38.52 10.08
N GLY A 329 -6.01 38.90 10.84
CA GLY A 329 -6.09 39.92 11.87
C GLY A 329 -6.62 41.24 11.32
N ALA A 330 -7.64 41.77 11.98
CA ALA A 330 -7.96 43.18 11.87
C ALA A 330 -6.86 43.95 12.60
N GLU A 331 -6.21 44.88 11.90
CA GLU A 331 -5.22 45.78 12.47
C GLU A 331 -5.82 46.62 13.61
N PRO A 332 -5.03 46.97 14.65
CA PRO A 332 -5.51 47.89 15.68
C PRO A 332 -5.61 49.30 15.10
N GLY A 333 -6.81 49.87 15.13
CA GLY A 333 -7.06 51.26 14.77
C GLY A 333 -6.25 52.21 15.66
N HIS A 334 -5.56 53.15 15.02
CA HIS A 334 -4.99 54.32 15.66
C HIS A 334 -6.11 55.21 16.20
N ASP A 335 -6.20 55.32 17.53
CA ASP A 335 -6.95 56.39 18.19
C ASP A 335 -6.16 57.70 18.05
N VAL A 336 -6.73 58.63 17.28
CA VAL A 336 -6.37 60.04 17.29
C VAL A 336 -7.37 60.73 18.20
N SER A 337 -6.93 61.11 19.39
CA SER A 337 -7.67 62.02 20.26
C SER A 337 -6.83 63.27 20.52
N SER A 338 -7.28 64.36 19.92
CA SER A 338 -6.88 65.73 20.17
C SER A 338 -7.17 66.13 21.62
N SER A 339 -6.17 66.71 22.31
CA SER A 339 -6.26 67.89 23.20
C SER A 339 -4.86 68.27 23.67
#